data_AF-A0A4Q3GRG2-F1
#
_entry.id   AF-A0A4Q3GRG2-F1
#
_cell.length_a   1.000
_cell.length_b   1.000
_cell.length_c   1.000
_cell.angle_alpha   90.00
_cell.angle_beta   90.00
_cell.angle_gamma   90.00
#
_symmetry.space_group_name_H-M   'P 1'
#
loop_
_entity.id
_entity.type
_entity.pdbx_description
1 polymer ?
#
loop_
_entity_poly.entity_id
_entity_poly.type
_entity_poly.pdbx_seq_one_letter_code
_entity_poly.pdbx_strand_id
1 'polypeptide(L)'
;MLRLILLFTLLLMPLSAGAECFDVSKSQPSELSGVLSVRIFAGPPGYEDVSKGDAPETGYVLKLPAPICLTGDDDFADPSTRFDEVHLVARDSTATAMEALDGKAVHVRLSDQMPAHTGHHRRPLVAWVDEISASGAVQDNEGPAAATVRAFYLALGAGDGKTASAHVVEEKRRKGPFSASELDRFYGALKEPLELVGIEPAGTDRFRVRYRYASRTGRCDGRSIVRTAERQGRIFVQAIKAESGC
;
A
#
# COMPACT_ATOMS: atom_id res chain seq x y z
N MET A 1 -6.41 57.43 29.42
CA MET A 1 -5.59 56.98 28.28
C MET A 1 -5.81 55.47 28.11
N LEU A 2 -6.55 55.08 27.07
CA LEU A 2 -7.09 53.75 26.84
C LEU A 2 -6.05 52.87 26.12
N ARG A 3 -5.60 51.76 26.73
CA ARG A 3 -4.67 50.81 26.10
C ARG A 3 -5.47 49.78 25.30
N LEU A 4 -5.29 49.82 23.98
CA LEU A 4 -5.89 48.93 22.99
C LEU A 4 -5.25 47.53 23.08
N ILE A 5 -6.05 46.51 23.38
CA ILE A 5 -5.62 45.10 23.36
C ILE A 5 -5.87 44.58 21.94
N LEU A 6 -4.79 44.32 21.20
CA LEU A 6 -4.85 43.72 19.86
C LEU A 6 -4.94 42.18 20.03
N LEU A 7 -6.11 41.59 19.78
CA LEU A 7 -6.26 40.14 19.65
C LEU A 7 -5.72 39.68 18.29
N PHE A 8 -4.66 38.88 18.30
CA PHE A 8 -4.11 38.22 17.12
C PHE A 8 -4.83 36.89 16.93
N THR A 9 -5.89 36.87 16.11
CA THR A 9 -6.56 35.63 15.67
C THR A 9 -5.67 34.91 14.67
N LEU A 10 -5.05 33.81 15.11
CA LEU A 10 -4.28 32.90 14.29
C LEU A 10 -5.23 32.09 13.38
N LEU A 11 -5.32 32.48 12.11
CA LEU A 11 -6.08 31.75 11.09
C LEU A 11 -5.31 30.46 10.75
N LEU A 12 -5.76 29.30 11.23
CA LEU A 12 -5.26 28.00 10.77
C LEU A 12 -5.78 27.75 9.35
N MET A 13 -4.93 27.94 8.33
CA MET A 13 -5.21 27.45 6.98
C MET A 13 -5.10 25.92 6.95
N PRO A 14 -6.08 25.19 6.40
CA PRO A 14 -5.96 23.76 6.17
C PRO A 14 -4.98 23.51 5.02
N LEU A 15 -3.87 22.80 5.28
CA LEU A 15 -3.06 22.22 4.21
C LEU A 15 -3.90 21.13 3.53
N SER A 16 -4.41 21.42 2.33
CA SER A 16 -4.87 20.38 1.42
C SER A 16 -3.66 19.57 0.98
N ALA A 17 -3.44 18.41 1.59
CA ALA A 17 -2.50 17.40 1.09
C ALA A 17 -3.11 16.74 -0.15
N GLY A 18 -3.18 17.47 -1.27
CA GLY A 18 -3.34 16.83 -2.57
C GLY A 18 -2.04 16.12 -2.90
N ALA A 19 -2.10 14.86 -3.33
CA ALA A 19 -0.92 14.18 -3.85
C ALA A 19 -0.34 15.01 -5.01
N GLU A 20 0.98 15.23 -4.99
CA GLU A 20 1.70 15.85 -6.11
C GLU A 20 1.57 14.97 -7.36
N CYS A 21 1.64 15.58 -8.54
CA CYS A 21 1.57 14.84 -9.80
C CYS A 21 2.83 13.99 -10.00
N PHE A 22 2.66 12.81 -10.60
CA PHE A 22 3.78 11.97 -10.99
C PHE A 22 4.47 12.53 -12.22
N ASP A 23 5.80 12.64 -12.16
CA ASP A 23 6.62 13.15 -13.25
C ASP A 23 7.11 11.98 -14.12
N VAL A 24 6.47 11.80 -15.29
CA VAL A 24 6.78 10.68 -16.19
C VAL A 24 8.19 10.77 -16.77
N SER A 25 8.75 11.98 -16.89
CA SER A 25 10.15 12.18 -17.34
C SER A 25 11.17 11.59 -16.37
N LYS A 26 10.75 11.36 -15.12
CA LYS A 26 11.53 10.74 -14.05
C LYS A 26 11.14 9.28 -13.78
N SER A 27 10.45 8.64 -14.73
CA SER A 27 9.94 7.27 -14.62
C SER A 27 9.01 7.06 -13.43
N GLN A 28 8.16 8.05 -13.15
CA GLN A 28 7.13 7.96 -12.12
C GLN A 28 5.73 7.80 -12.72
N PRO A 29 4.81 7.08 -12.04
CA PRO A 29 5.04 6.29 -10.82
C PRO A 29 5.76 4.97 -11.12
N SER A 30 6.75 4.61 -10.31
CA SER A 30 7.45 3.32 -10.41
C SER A 30 6.67 2.14 -9.80
N GLU A 31 5.64 2.44 -9.00
CA GLU A 31 4.79 1.45 -8.36
C GLU A 31 3.38 2.01 -8.14
N LEU A 32 2.38 1.14 -8.21
CA LEU A 32 0.98 1.48 -7.93
C LEU A 32 0.26 0.32 -7.24
N SER A 33 -0.79 0.65 -6.49
CA SER A 33 -1.70 -0.32 -5.90
C SER A 33 -3.14 -0.01 -6.28
N GLY A 34 -3.93 -1.04 -6.56
CA GLY A 34 -5.30 -0.87 -7.03
C GLY A 34 -6.00 -2.20 -7.26
N VAL A 35 -7.16 -2.17 -7.90
CA VAL A 35 -7.88 -3.39 -8.33
C VAL A 35 -7.60 -3.61 -9.82
N LEU A 36 -7.02 -4.77 -10.15
CA LEU A 36 -6.80 -5.18 -11.53
C LEU A 36 -8.11 -5.60 -12.18
N SER A 37 -8.28 -5.27 -13.44
CA SER A 37 -9.42 -5.71 -14.24
C SER A 37 -9.00 -5.98 -15.68
N VAL A 38 -9.36 -7.16 -16.18
CA VAL A 38 -9.31 -7.49 -17.59
C VAL A 38 -10.49 -6.80 -18.29
N ARG A 39 -10.22 -6.19 -19.44
CA ARG A 39 -11.20 -5.47 -20.27
C ARG A 39 -11.01 -5.85 -21.73
N ILE A 40 -12.13 -5.89 -22.46
CA ILE A 40 -12.11 -5.96 -23.92
C ILE A 40 -12.21 -4.53 -24.46
N PHE A 41 -11.26 -4.15 -25.29
CA PHE A 41 -11.22 -2.90 -26.01
C PHE A 41 -11.49 -3.14 -27.50
N ALA A 42 -12.02 -2.14 -28.18
CA ALA A 42 -12.14 -2.15 -29.63
C ALA A 42 -10.76 -1.92 -30.26
N GLY A 43 -10.25 -2.89 -30.99
CA GLY A 43 -9.00 -2.85 -31.74
C GLY A 43 -9.20 -2.38 -33.19
N PRO A 44 -8.29 -2.73 -34.12
CA PRO A 44 -8.39 -2.26 -35.49
C PRO A 44 -9.65 -2.77 -36.23
N PRO A 45 -10.05 -2.07 -37.30
CA PRO A 45 -9.41 -0.88 -37.86
C PRO A 45 -9.82 0.44 -37.18
N GLY A 46 -10.99 0.49 -36.53
CA GLY A 46 -11.59 1.73 -36.03
C GLY A 46 -11.21 2.10 -34.61
N TYR A 47 -10.87 1.13 -33.77
CA TYR A 47 -10.59 1.31 -32.34
C TYR A 47 -11.74 1.90 -31.51
N GLU A 48 -12.98 1.81 -32.02
CA GLU A 48 -14.16 2.46 -31.48
C GLU A 48 -15.18 1.47 -30.90
N ASP A 49 -15.55 0.42 -31.66
CA ASP A 49 -16.69 -0.43 -31.31
C ASP A 49 -16.58 -1.85 -31.89
N VAL A 50 -16.37 -2.83 -31.00
CA VAL A 50 -16.34 -4.26 -31.35
C VAL A 50 -17.65 -4.72 -32.00
N SER A 51 -18.79 -4.17 -31.58
CA SER A 51 -20.10 -4.54 -32.14
C SER A 51 -20.30 -4.05 -33.58
N LYS A 52 -19.49 -3.08 -34.01
CA LYS A 52 -19.49 -2.54 -35.38
C LYS A 52 -18.38 -3.10 -36.27
N GLY A 53 -17.63 -4.10 -35.79
CA GLY A 53 -16.67 -4.86 -36.59
C GLY A 53 -15.20 -4.67 -36.21
N ASP A 54 -14.90 -3.89 -35.17
CA ASP A 54 -13.53 -3.80 -34.65
C ASP A 54 -13.09 -5.10 -33.96
N ALA A 55 -11.82 -5.47 -34.13
CA ALA A 55 -11.26 -6.66 -33.51
C ALA A 55 -11.24 -6.50 -31.97
N PRO A 56 -11.73 -7.46 -31.18
CA PRO A 56 -11.63 -7.37 -29.73
C PRO A 56 -10.18 -7.54 -29.27
N GLU A 57 -9.69 -6.59 -28.46
CA GLU A 57 -8.37 -6.63 -27.84
C GLU A 57 -8.51 -6.76 -26.32
N THR A 58 -7.86 -7.76 -25.74
CA THR A 58 -7.78 -7.89 -24.28
C THR A 58 -6.74 -6.93 -23.74
N GLY A 59 -7.11 -6.09 -22.77
CA GLY A 59 -6.19 -5.21 -22.05
C GLY A 59 -6.47 -5.17 -20.55
N TYR A 60 -5.54 -4.59 -19.80
CA TYR A 60 -5.60 -4.56 -18.34
C TYR A 60 -5.74 -3.13 -17.84
N VAL A 61 -6.66 -2.93 -16.89
CA VAL A 61 -6.86 -1.65 -16.21
C VAL A 61 -6.63 -1.83 -14.72
N LEU A 62 -5.83 -0.95 -14.12
CA LEU A 62 -5.69 -0.84 -12.68
C LEU A 62 -6.54 0.32 -12.16
N LYS A 63 -7.54 0.02 -11.32
CA LYS A 63 -8.34 1.03 -10.62
C LYS A 63 -7.67 1.44 -9.32
N LEU A 64 -7.26 2.69 -9.22
CA LEU A 64 -6.60 3.26 -8.05
C LEU A 64 -7.62 3.63 -6.96
N PRO A 65 -7.23 3.59 -5.67
CA PRO A 65 -8.10 4.00 -4.56
C PRO A 65 -8.27 5.51 -4.45
N ALA A 66 -7.38 6.29 -5.08
CA ALA A 66 -7.43 7.74 -5.12
C ALA A 66 -6.94 8.26 -6.49
N PRO A 67 -7.48 9.37 -6.99
CA PRO A 67 -7.07 9.93 -8.27
C PRO A 67 -5.67 10.55 -8.20
N ILE A 68 -4.94 10.42 -9.31
CA ILE A 68 -3.58 10.92 -9.54
C ILE A 68 -3.57 11.88 -10.75
N CYS A 69 -2.43 12.51 -11.01
CA CYS A 69 -2.18 13.34 -12.20
C CYS A 69 -0.76 13.12 -12.71
N LEU A 70 -0.50 13.53 -13.94
CA LEU A 70 0.82 13.45 -14.58
C LEU A 70 1.39 14.84 -14.85
N THR A 71 2.71 14.91 -14.90
CA THR A 71 3.51 16.03 -15.39
C THR A 71 4.78 15.48 -16.06
N GLY A 72 5.62 16.34 -16.62
CA GLY A 72 6.90 15.94 -17.23
C GLY A 72 6.81 15.54 -18.70
N ASP A 73 5.68 15.80 -19.34
CA ASP A 73 5.49 15.70 -20.79
C ASP A 73 4.63 16.89 -21.21
N ASP A 74 5.14 17.76 -22.07
CA ASP A 74 4.50 19.04 -22.40
C ASP A 74 3.32 18.89 -23.39
N ASP A 75 3.21 17.75 -24.05
CA ASP A 75 2.24 17.52 -25.13
C ASP A 75 1.00 16.75 -24.63
N PHE A 76 1.19 15.79 -23.72
CA PHE A 76 0.17 14.80 -23.35
C PHE A 76 -0.04 14.66 -21.83
N ALA A 77 0.86 15.16 -20.97
CA ALA A 77 0.62 15.20 -19.53
C ALA A 77 -0.02 16.53 -19.11
N ASP A 78 -1.21 16.45 -18.52
CA ASP A 78 -1.92 17.60 -17.96
C ASP A 78 -2.03 17.49 -16.44
N PRO A 79 -1.32 18.33 -15.67
CA PRO A 79 -1.35 18.30 -14.20
C PRO A 79 -2.68 18.77 -13.61
N SER A 80 -3.59 19.35 -14.41
CA SER A 80 -4.95 19.71 -13.98
C SER A 80 -5.93 18.55 -14.12
N THR A 81 -5.64 17.58 -15.00
CA THR A 81 -6.47 16.40 -15.20
C THR A 81 -6.14 15.33 -14.15
N ARG A 82 -7.15 14.98 -13.34
CA ARG A 82 -7.08 13.92 -12.32
C ARG A 82 -7.79 12.67 -12.81
N PHE A 83 -7.19 11.50 -12.61
CA PHE A 83 -7.74 10.22 -13.05
C PHE A 83 -7.36 9.09 -12.09
N ASP A 84 -8.11 8.00 -12.09
CA ASP A 84 -7.93 6.88 -11.15
C ASP A 84 -7.85 5.51 -11.87
N GLU A 85 -7.70 5.50 -13.19
CA GLU A 85 -7.54 4.29 -13.98
C GLU A 85 -6.27 4.35 -14.81
N VAL A 86 -5.49 3.27 -14.79
CA VAL A 86 -4.20 3.14 -15.48
C VAL A 86 -4.28 1.97 -16.44
N HIS A 87 -3.79 2.16 -17.67
CA HIS A 87 -3.67 1.10 -18.67
C HIS A 87 -2.36 0.36 -18.42
N LEU A 88 -2.45 -0.92 -18.06
CA LEU A 88 -1.30 -1.76 -17.82
C LEU A 88 -1.01 -2.61 -19.04
N VAL A 89 0.26 -2.63 -19.45
CA VAL A 89 0.76 -3.49 -20.51
C VAL A 89 1.48 -4.67 -19.86
N ALA A 90 1.00 -5.88 -20.14
CA ALA A 90 1.65 -7.10 -19.70
C ALA A 90 2.96 -7.32 -20.46
N ARG A 91 3.96 -7.88 -19.77
CA ARG A 91 5.14 -8.49 -20.39
C ARG A 91 4.96 -10.00 -20.43
N ASP A 92 5.78 -10.71 -21.21
CA ASP A 92 5.75 -12.18 -21.26
C ASP A 92 5.91 -12.81 -19.87
N SER A 93 6.71 -12.20 -18.99
CA SER A 93 6.92 -12.65 -17.61
C SER A 93 5.72 -12.41 -16.68
N THR A 94 4.84 -11.46 -17.00
CA THR A 94 3.75 -11.03 -16.11
C THR A 94 2.35 -11.38 -16.63
N ALA A 95 2.20 -11.73 -17.91
CA ALA A 95 0.92 -12.03 -18.55
C ALA A 95 0.07 -13.06 -17.79
N THR A 96 0.64 -14.24 -17.48
CA THR A 96 -0.10 -15.30 -16.75
C THR A 96 -0.54 -14.86 -15.35
N ALA A 97 0.30 -14.11 -14.64
CA ALA A 97 -0.03 -13.61 -13.31
C ALA A 97 -1.13 -12.53 -13.37
N MET A 98 -1.07 -11.65 -14.36
CA MET A 98 -2.09 -10.62 -14.57
C MET A 98 -3.45 -11.21 -14.93
N GLU A 99 -3.50 -12.25 -15.75
CA GLU A 99 -4.74 -12.98 -16.04
C GLU A 99 -5.32 -13.64 -14.78
N ALA A 100 -4.48 -14.31 -13.98
CA ALA A 100 -4.91 -14.96 -12.74
C ALA A 100 -5.40 -13.99 -11.64
N LEU A 101 -4.99 -12.72 -11.71
CA LEU A 101 -5.31 -11.67 -10.74
C LEU A 101 -6.47 -10.77 -11.18
N ASP A 102 -7.24 -11.16 -12.20
CA ASP A 102 -8.43 -10.41 -12.60
C ASP A 102 -9.42 -10.20 -11.44
N GLY A 103 -9.87 -8.96 -11.29
CA GLY A 103 -10.76 -8.52 -10.21
C GLY A 103 -10.12 -8.49 -8.82
N LYS A 104 -8.81 -8.74 -8.68
CA LYS A 104 -8.11 -8.73 -7.39
C LYS A 104 -7.48 -7.38 -7.09
N ALA A 105 -7.38 -7.07 -5.81
CA ALA A 105 -6.48 -6.01 -5.37
C ALA A 105 -5.04 -6.47 -5.63
N VAL A 106 -4.20 -5.61 -6.22
CA VAL A 106 -2.83 -5.91 -6.62
C VAL A 106 -1.89 -4.74 -6.33
N HIS A 107 -0.61 -5.07 -6.16
CA HIS A 107 0.49 -4.11 -6.22
C HIS A 107 1.33 -4.42 -7.47
N VAL A 108 1.71 -3.38 -8.21
CA VAL A 108 2.49 -3.49 -9.45
C VAL A 108 3.75 -2.65 -9.37
N ARG A 109 4.86 -3.19 -9.87
CA ARG A 109 6.07 -2.43 -10.23
C ARG A 109 6.03 -2.13 -11.72
N LEU A 110 6.37 -0.90 -12.06
CA LEU A 110 6.16 -0.34 -13.38
C LEU A 110 7.45 0.17 -14.00
N SER A 111 7.53 0.04 -15.31
CA SER A 111 8.49 0.71 -16.19
C SER A 111 7.79 1.32 -17.39
N ASP A 112 8.55 2.09 -18.17
CA ASP A 112 8.10 2.68 -19.44
C ASP A 112 6.79 3.49 -19.30
N GLN A 113 6.65 4.23 -18.19
CA GLN A 113 5.49 5.07 -17.93
C GLN A 113 5.39 6.19 -18.96
N MET A 114 4.23 6.33 -19.58
CA MET A 114 3.98 7.38 -20.55
C MET A 114 2.53 7.86 -20.52
N PRO A 115 2.27 9.12 -20.87
CA PRO A 115 0.92 9.60 -21.10
C PRO A 115 0.29 8.92 -22.33
N ALA A 116 -1.03 8.79 -22.32
CA ALA A 116 -1.76 8.32 -23.49
C ALA A 116 -1.74 9.34 -24.64
N HIS A 117 -1.11 8.96 -25.74
CA HIS A 117 -0.97 9.78 -26.94
C HIS A 117 -1.51 9.13 -28.23
N THR A 118 -2.16 7.96 -28.14
CA THR A 118 -2.76 7.27 -29.31
C THR A 118 -4.11 6.63 -28.96
N GLY A 119 -4.91 6.25 -29.96
CA GLY A 119 -6.15 5.50 -29.76
C GLY A 119 -5.96 4.11 -29.14
N HIS A 120 -4.74 3.56 -29.18
CA HIS A 120 -4.37 2.32 -28.52
C HIS A 120 -4.12 2.48 -27.01
N HIS A 121 -3.89 3.72 -26.56
CA HIS A 121 -3.64 4.05 -25.16
C HIS A 121 -4.97 4.38 -24.47
N ARG A 122 -5.49 3.39 -23.72
CA ARG A 122 -6.89 3.42 -23.27
C ARG A 122 -7.13 4.20 -21.98
N ARG A 123 -6.08 4.63 -21.27
CA ARG A 123 -6.15 5.42 -20.03
C ARG A 123 -5.04 6.46 -19.96
N PRO A 124 -5.22 7.58 -19.24
CA PRO A 124 -4.28 8.70 -19.25
C PRO A 124 -2.82 8.32 -18.96
N LEU A 125 -2.60 7.32 -18.10
CA LEU A 125 -1.31 6.68 -17.90
C LEU A 125 -1.28 5.29 -18.54
N VAL A 126 -0.25 5.03 -19.34
CA VAL A 126 0.14 3.70 -19.82
C VAL A 126 1.45 3.31 -19.16
N ALA A 127 1.57 2.08 -18.66
CA ALA A 127 2.81 1.59 -18.05
C ALA A 127 2.96 0.07 -18.22
N TRP A 128 4.20 -0.40 -18.30
CA TRP A 128 4.54 -1.80 -18.43
C TRP A 128 4.73 -2.43 -17.05
N VAL A 129 4.18 -3.62 -16.86
CA VAL A 129 4.23 -4.32 -15.58
C VAL A 129 5.46 -5.21 -15.53
N ASP A 130 6.45 -4.80 -14.73
CA ASP A 130 7.65 -5.59 -14.47
C ASP A 130 7.39 -6.69 -13.44
N GLU A 131 6.59 -6.37 -12.41
CA GLU A 131 6.17 -7.32 -11.37
C GLU A 131 4.73 -7.04 -10.94
N ILE A 132 4.01 -8.08 -10.55
CA ILE A 132 2.66 -7.99 -9.99
C ILE A 132 2.47 -8.99 -8.85
N SER A 133 1.79 -8.57 -7.79
CA SER A 133 1.38 -9.43 -6.68
C SER A 133 -0.01 -9.07 -6.20
N ALA A 134 -0.76 -10.04 -5.66
CA ALA A 134 -2.04 -9.74 -5.02
C ALA A 134 -1.79 -8.88 -3.76
N SER A 135 -2.52 -7.77 -3.62
CA SER A 135 -2.56 -6.99 -2.39
C SER A 135 -3.27 -7.82 -1.32
N GLY A 136 -2.49 -8.34 -0.38
CA GLY A 136 -2.95 -9.29 0.64
C GLY A 136 -2.36 -10.70 0.49
N ALA A 137 -1.80 -11.04 -0.69
CA ALA A 137 -0.71 -11.99 -0.71
C ALA A 137 0.48 -11.27 -0.07
N VAL A 138 0.95 -11.84 1.02
CA VAL A 138 2.16 -11.42 1.73
C VAL A 138 3.25 -11.09 0.71
N GLN A 139 3.88 -9.92 0.86
CA GLN A 139 5.04 -9.52 0.07
C GLN A 139 6.10 -10.64 0.15
N ASP A 140 6.18 -11.51 -0.86
CA ASP A 140 7.23 -12.54 -0.92
C ASP A 140 8.62 -11.96 -1.28
N ASN A 141 8.73 -10.64 -1.42
CA ASN A 141 9.99 -9.88 -1.45
C ASN A 141 10.26 -9.10 -0.15
N GLU A 142 9.50 -9.37 0.92
CA GLU A 142 9.72 -8.75 2.22
C GLU A 142 11.00 -9.34 2.85
N GLY A 143 12.06 -8.54 2.90
CA GLY A 143 13.34 -8.97 3.49
C GLY A 143 13.16 -9.55 4.91
N PRO A 144 14.10 -10.38 5.41
CA PRO A 144 13.90 -11.20 6.61
C PRO A 144 13.42 -10.44 7.87
N ALA A 145 13.75 -9.15 7.97
CA ALA A 145 13.31 -8.29 9.07
C ALA A 145 11.81 -8.03 9.04
N ALA A 146 11.29 -7.71 7.88
CA ALA A 146 9.90 -7.35 7.68
C ALA A 146 9.00 -8.60 7.77
N ALA A 147 9.49 -9.75 7.26
CA ALA A 147 8.87 -11.06 7.49
C ALA A 147 8.77 -11.42 8.99
N THR A 148 9.77 -11.06 9.80
CA THR A 148 9.73 -11.22 11.27
C THR A 148 8.64 -10.35 11.91
N VAL A 149 8.52 -9.09 11.47
CA VAL A 149 7.46 -8.18 11.95
C VAL A 149 6.08 -8.73 11.59
N ARG A 150 5.90 -9.21 10.36
CA ARG A 150 4.66 -9.85 9.93
C ARG A 150 4.30 -11.05 10.78
N ALA A 151 5.22 -11.99 10.97
CA ALA A 151 4.98 -13.19 11.77
C ALA A 151 4.58 -12.84 13.22
N PHE A 152 5.22 -11.83 13.80
CA PHE A 152 4.82 -11.29 15.10
C PHE A 152 3.37 -10.82 15.12
N TYR A 153 2.95 -9.95 14.19
CA TYR A 153 1.59 -9.41 14.16
C TYR A 153 0.51 -10.45 13.80
N LEU A 154 0.84 -11.42 12.94
CA LEU A 154 -0.08 -12.53 12.65
C LEU A 154 -0.31 -13.41 13.89
N ALA A 155 0.73 -13.67 14.68
CA ALA A 155 0.59 -14.40 15.94
C ALA A 155 -0.26 -13.62 16.97
N LEU A 156 -0.13 -12.29 17.02
CA LEU A 156 -1.04 -11.45 17.82
C LEU A 156 -2.49 -11.56 17.34
N GLY A 157 -2.71 -11.53 16.02
CA GLY A 157 -4.04 -11.71 15.41
C GLY A 157 -4.66 -13.08 15.72
N ALA A 158 -3.84 -14.12 15.84
CA ALA A 158 -4.28 -15.44 16.27
C ALA A 158 -4.54 -15.55 17.79
N GLY A 159 -4.26 -14.50 18.56
CA GLY A 159 -4.27 -14.54 20.02
C GLY A 159 -3.20 -15.47 20.62
N ASP A 160 -2.18 -15.82 19.84
CA ASP A 160 -1.07 -16.70 20.23
C ASP A 160 0.14 -15.87 20.67
N GLY A 161 0.06 -15.41 21.91
CA GLY A 161 1.10 -14.70 22.61
C GLY A 161 2.37 -15.52 22.79
N LYS A 162 2.32 -16.85 22.87
CA LYS A 162 3.52 -17.70 22.90
C LYS A 162 4.32 -17.58 21.61
N THR A 163 3.67 -17.74 20.46
CA THR A 163 4.30 -17.59 19.15
C THR A 163 4.75 -16.15 18.91
N ALA A 164 3.90 -15.17 19.24
CA ALA A 164 4.26 -13.75 19.10
C ALA A 164 5.50 -13.39 19.93
N SER A 165 5.54 -13.79 21.21
CA SER A 165 6.67 -13.54 22.11
C SER A 165 7.98 -14.17 21.62
N ALA A 166 7.92 -15.25 20.84
CA ALA A 166 9.11 -15.89 20.25
C ALA A 166 9.80 -15.04 19.17
N HIS A 167 9.09 -14.09 18.56
CA HIS A 167 9.65 -13.14 17.60
C HIS A 167 10.23 -11.87 18.24
N VAL A 168 10.12 -11.72 19.56
CA VAL A 168 10.66 -10.57 20.31
C VAL A 168 12.03 -10.93 20.91
N VAL A 169 12.93 -9.94 20.99
CA VAL A 169 14.24 -10.09 21.66
C VAL A 169 14.09 -10.66 23.08
N GLU A 170 15.00 -11.55 23.47
CA GLU A 170 14.86 -12.36 24.70
C GLU A 170 14.71 -11.50 25.96
N GLU A 171 15.42 -10.38 26.01
CA GLU A 171 15.44 -9.46 27.15
C GLU A 171 14.06 -8.86 27.44
N LYS A 172 13.16 -8.84 26.45
CA LYS A 172 11.81 -8.26 26.57
C LYS A 172 10.70 -9.27 26.79
N ARG A 173 10.92 -10.56 26.51
CA ARG A 173 9.88 -11.59 26.67
C ARG A 173 9.79 -12.20 28.07
N ARG A 174 10.79 -11.99 28.94
CA ARG A 174 10.80 -12.60 30.29
C ARG A 174 9.72 -12.06 31.22
N LYS A 175 9.48 -10.73 31.19
CA LYS A 175 8.47 -10.04 31.98
C LYS A 175 8.01 -8.78 31.25
N GLY A 176 6.76 -8.37 31.48
CA GLY A 176 6.18 -7.15 30.89
C GLY A 176 5.37 -7.43 29.61
N PRO A 177 5.05 -6.38 28.84
CA PRO A 177 4.01 -6.42 27.81
C PRO A 177 4.30 -7.35 26.62
N PHE A 178 5.55 -7.77 26.43
CA PHE A 178 5.95 -8.72 25.39
C PHE A 178 6.08 -10.17 25.89
N SER A 179 5.79 -10.44 27.17
CA SER A 179 5.76 -11.82 27.66
C SER A 179 4.56 -12.56 27.09
N ALA A 180 4.73 -13.86 26.86
CA ALA A 180 3.70 -14.70 26.24
C ALA A 180 2.34 -14.60 26.96
N SER A 181 2.34 -14.61 28.29
CA SER A 181 1.11 -14.54 29.09
C SER A 181 0.41 -13.18 29.03
N GLU A 182 1.15 -12.08 28.90
CA GLU A 182 0.55 -10.74 28.72
C GLU A 182 -0.04 -10.59 27.32
N LEU A 183 0.67 -11.08 26.30
CA LEU A 183 0.20 -11.07 24.91
C LEU A 183 -1.05 -11.95 24.73
N ASP A 184 -1.04 -13.19 25.24
CA ASP A 184 -2.22 -14.07 25.25
C ASP A 184 -3.42 -13.39 25.91
N ARG A 185 -3.19 -12.81 27.10
CA ARG A 185 -4.28 -12.21 27.88
C ARG A 185 -4.90 -11.01 27.17
N PHE A 186 -4.09 -10.17 26.55
CA PHE A 186 -4.62 -8.99 25.85
C PHE A 186 -5.21 -9.36 24.50
N TYR A 187 -4.41 -9.97 23.62
CA TYR A 187 -4.79 -10.20 22.22
C TYR A 187 -5.75 -11.39 22.07
N GLY A 188 -5.64 -12.42 22.90
CA GLY A 188 -6.59 -13.55 22.92
C GLY A 188 -7.96 -13.21 23.51
N ALA A 189 -8.09 -12.08 24.22
CA ALA A 189 -9.36 -11.63 24.80
C ALA A 189 -10.09 -10.57 23.94
N LEU A 190 -9.58 -10.26 22.75
CA LEU A 190 -10.19 -9.29 21.85
C LEU A 190 -11.55 -9.78 21.35
N LYS A 191 -12.50 -8.85 21.19
CA LYS A 191 -13.82 -9.13 20.61
C LYS A 191 -13.70 -9.37 19.10
N GLU A 192 -12.91 -8.52 18.43
CA GLU A 192 -12.48 -8.74 17.05
C GLU A 192 -10.95 -8.89 17.08
N PRO A 193 -10.40 -10.00 16.56
CA PRO A 193 -8.96 -10.25 16.58
C PRO A 193 -8.17 -9.13 15.91
N LEU A 194 -6.89 -9.02 16.26
CA LEU A 194 -6.01 -8.08 15.58
C LEU A 194 -5.86 -8.46 14.12
N GLU A 195 -6.13 -7.51 13.24
CA GLU A 195 -5.88 -7.61 11.81
C GLU A 195 -4.72 -6.70 11.43
N LEU A 196 -3.69 -7.29 10.81
CA LEU A 196 -2.60 -6.56 10.20
C LEU A 196 -3.08 -5.93 8.89
N VAL A 197 -3.07 -4.60 8.82
CA VAL A 197 -3.52 -3.85 7.64
C VAL A 197 -2.37 -3.58 6.67
N GLY A 198 -1.15 -3.32 7.17
CA GLY A 198 -0.01 -3.06 6.31
C GLY A 198 1.32 -2.93 7.07
N ILE A 199 2.41 -3.16 6.35
CA ILE A 199 3.80 -2.98 6.80
C ILE A 199 4.51 -2.17 5.72
N GLU A 200 5.09 -1.04 6.10
CA GLU A 200 5.86 -0.16 5.22
C GLU A 200 7.27 0.03 5.77
N PRO A 201 8.34 -0.07 4.97
CA PRO A 201 9.68 0.30 5.39
C PRO A 201 9.72 1.77 5.86
N ALA A 202 10.34 2.02 7.01
CA ALA A 202 10.54 3.36 7.58
C ALA A 202 12.03 3.65 7.88
N GLY A 203 12.92 2.79 7.40
CA GLY A 203 14.36 2.82 7.62
C GLY A 203 14.97 1.43 7.42
N THR A 204 16.27 1.28 7.67
CA THR A 204 16.98 0.00 7.53
C THR A 204 16.55 -1.05 8.55
N ASP A 205 16.23 -0.63 9.78
CA ASP A 205 15.80 -1.48 10.89
C ASP A 205 14.38 -1.15 11.38
N ARG A 206 13.58 -0.42 10.57
CA ARG A 206 12.31 0.17 11.01
C ARG A 206 11.17 -0.08 10.03
N PHE A 207 10.01 -0.36 10.59
CA PHE A 207 8.78 -0.60 9.85
C PHE A 207 7.64 0.18 10.47
N ARG A 208 6.87 0.88 9.64
CA ARG A 208 5.57 1.42 10.04
C ARG A 208 4.53 0.33 9.85
N VAL A 209 3.80 0.01 10.91
CA VAL A 209 2.76 -1.03 10.89
C VAL A 209 1.40 -0.39 11.15
N ARG A 210 0.42 -0.77 10.33
CA ARG A 210 -0.99 -0.45 10.55
C ARG A 210 -1.75 -1.70 10.97
N TYR A 211 -2.61 -1.58 11.97
CA TYR A 211 -3.40 -2.70 12.47
C TYR A 211 -4.75 -2.22 13.01
N ARG A 212 -5.73 -3.11 13.06
CA ARG A 212 -7.03 -2.84 13.66
C ARG A 212 -7.49 -3.97 14.58
N TYR A 213 -8.24 -3.65 15.62
CA TYR A 213 -8.93 -4.63 16.47
C TYR A 213 -10.12 -4.01 17.20
N ALA A 214 -10.94 -4.85 17.85
CA ALA A 214 -11.94 -4.41 18.81
C ALA A 214 -11.74 -5.11 20.16
N SER A 215 -11.60 -4.33 21.23
CA SER A 215 -11.61 -4.82 22.61
C SER A 215 -13.02 -4.68 23.20
N ARG A 216 -13.17 -5.00 24.49
CA ARG A 216 -14.41 -4.71 25.24
C ARG A 216 -14.66 -3.21 25.44
N THR A 217 -13.60 -2.39 25.40
CA THR A 217 -13.66 -0.95 25.72
C THR A 217 -13.70 -0.05 24.48
N GLY A 218 -13.45 -0.59 23.28
CA GLY A 218 -13.53 0.18 22.05
C GLY A 218 -12.88 -0.50 20.86
N ARG A 219 -12.91 0.20 19.72
CA ARG A 219 -12.17 -0.17 18.50
C ARG A 219 -10.86 0.59 18.45
N CYS A 220 -9.86 -0.03 17.86
CA CYS A 220 -8.53 0.51 17.64
C CYS A 220 -8.20 0.41 16.15
N ASP A 221 -7.75 1.51 15.55
CA ASP A 221 -7.14 1.60 14.22
C ASP A 221 -5.76 2.22 14.43
N GLY A 222 -4.80 1.36 14.76
CA GLY A 222 -3.52 1.72 15.32
C GLY A 222 -2.41 1.83 14.28
N ARG A 223 -1.43 2.68 14.61
CA ARG A 223 -0.16 2.80 13.89
C ARG A 223 1.00 2.70 14.86
N SER A 224 2.05 1.99 14.47
CA SER A 224 3.28 1.87 15.25
C SER A 224 4.53 1.91 14.37
N ILE A 225 5.65 2.32 14.97
CA ILE A 225 6.99 2.06 14.44
C ILE A 225 7.56 0.86 15.18
N VAL A 226 7.87 -0.18 14.43
CA VAL A 226 8.56 -1.38 14.89
C VAL A 226 10.02 -1.26 14.53
N ARG A 227 10.90 -1.53 15.50
CA ARG A 227 12.34 -1.66 15.29
C ARG A 227 12.75 -3.11 15.39
N THR A 228 13.53 -3.59 14.43
CA THR A 228 14.10 -4.93 14.43
C THR A 228 15.57 -4.93 14.83
N ALA A 229 16.07 -6.04 15.35
CA ALA A 229 17.49 -6.23 15.59
C ALA A 229 17.90 -7.67 15.29
N GLU A 230 19.10 -7.85 14.75
CA GLU A 230 19.69 -9.16 14.55
C GLU A 230 20.40 -9.64 15.82
N ARG A 231 20.20 -10.90 16.19
CA ARG A 231 20.87 -11.61 17.29
C ARG A 231 21.19 -13.02 16.82
N GLN A 232 22.47 -13.38 16.83
CA GLN A 232 22.92 -14.74 16.48
C GLN A 232 22.37 -15.21 15.12
N GLY A 233 22.38 -14.35 14.10
CA GLY A 233 21.91 -14.68 12.75
C GLY A 233 20.39 -14.75 12.59
N ARG A 234 19.61 -14.33 13.59
CA ARG A 234 18.15 -14.27 13.54
C ARG A 234 17.67 -12.85 13.82
N ILE A 235 16.61 -12.43 13.14
CA ILE A 235 16.03 -11.11 13.33
C ILE A 235 14.86 -11.21 14.32
N PHE A 236 14.76 -10.20 15.18
CA PHE A 236 13.74 -10.11 16.22
C PHE A 236 13.14 -8.71 16.26
N VAL A 237 11.90 -8.61 16.71
CA VAL A 237 11.29 -7.36 17.16
C VAL A 237 12.04 -6.88 18.40
N GLN A 238 12.74 -5.75 18.28
CA GLN A 238 13.47 -5.13 19.37
C GLN A 238 12.61 -4.14 20.13
N ALA A 239 11.80 -3.33 19.44
CA ALA A 239 10.95 -2.32 20.07
C ALA A 239 9.73 -2.02 19.22
N ILE A 240 8.65 -1.61 19.87
CA ILE A 240 7.46 -1.08 19.23
C ILE A 240 7.13 0.24 19.90
N LYS A 241 6.94 1.28 19.11
CA LYS A 241 6.49 2.59 19.55
C LYS A 241 5.15 2.88 18.89
N ALA A 242 4.07 2.98 19.67
CA ALA A 242 2.80 3.44 19.16
C ALA A 242 2.92 4.89 18.68
N GLU A 243 2.34 5.18 17.51
CA GLU A 243 2.25 6.54 16.97
C GLU A 243 0.87 7.15 17.21
N SER A 244 -0.21 6.37 17.02
CA SER A 244 -1.59 6.85 17.19
C SER A 244 -2.61 5.70 17.12
N GLY A 245 -3.86 5.99 17.47
CA GLY A 245 -5.05 5.22 17.07
C GLY A 245 -5.58 4.23 18.10
N CYS A 246 -4.79 4.04 19.17
CA CYS A 246 -5.02 3.28 20.38
C CYS A 246 -4.00 3.84 21.40
#